data_AF-A0A914GQT9-F1
#
_entry.id   AF-A0A914GQT9-F1
#
_cell.length_a   1.000
_cell.length_b   1.000
_cell.length_c   1.000
_cell.angle_alpha   90.00
_cell.angle_beta   90.00
_cell.angle_gamma   90.00
#
_symmetry.space_group_name_H-M   'P 1'
#
loop_
_entity.id
_entity.type
_entity.pdbx_description
1 polymer ?
#
loop_
_entity_poly.entity_id
_entity_poly.type
_entity_poly.pdbx_seq_one_letter_code
_entity_poly.pdbx_strand_id
1 'polypeptide(L)'
;MSERVRVIREMFINALGPTMSNDQKHQLEELINNDTLSKHELNVKIKELCKESGDETMKKYSDIINTFVLNETKILKKLKNVGDRFEPETRMLLPDAAKIYGNQSISYQKEFEQLKELFDNASSVVKSDLKLFGEPFTFIAKDFI
;
A
#
# COMPACT_ATOMS: atom_id res chain seq x y z
N MET A 1 -11.64 5.08 7.37
CA MET A 1 -10.62 5.01 6.30
C MET A 1 -9.26 5.12 6.95
N SER A 2 -8.33 4.18 6.67
CA SER A 2 -6.97 4.25 7.24
C SER A 2 -6.16 5.37 6.62
N GLU A 3 -5.17 5.88 7.35
CA GLU A 3 -4.29 6.95 6.88
C GLU A 3 -3.52 6.51 5.63
N ARG A 4 -3.15 5.23 5.57
CA ARG A 4 -2.48 4.63 4.43
C ARG A 4 -3.33 4.69 3.16
N VAL A 5 -4.61 4.33 3.25
CA VAL A 5 -5.53 4.39 2.09
C VAL A 5 -5.66 5.84 1.62
N ARG A 6 -5.71 6.81 2.54
CA ARG A 6 -5.71 8.25 2.23
C ARG A 6 -4.44 8.69 1.48
N VAL A 7 -3.26 8.36 1.98
CA VAL A 7 -1.98 8.74 1.33
C VAL A 7 -1.86 8.18 -0.09
N ILE A 8 -2.26 6.92 -0.30
CA ILE A 8 -2.25 6.30 -1.63
C ILE A 8 -3.21 7.05 -2.57
N ARG A 9 -4.42 7.37 -2.10
CA ARG A 9 -5.41 8.16 -2.85
C ARG A 9 -4.87 9.54 -3.23
N GLU A 10 -4.34 10.28 -2.28
CA GLU A 10 -3.77 11.62 -2.50
C GLU A 10 -2.60 11.60 -3.49
N MET A 11 -1.76 10.56 -3.45
CA MET A 11 -0.66 10.41 -4.40
C MET A 11 -1.16 10.31 -5.85
N PHE A 12 -2.17 9.46 -6.11
CA PHE A 12 -2.74 9.33 -7.44
C PHE A 12 -3.45 10.61 -7.89
N ILE A 13 -4.27 11.23 -7.02
CA ILE A 13 -4.96 12.49 -7.34
C ILE A 13 -3.97 13.59 -7.68
N ASN A 14 -2.96 13.80 -6.83
CA ASN A 14 -2.01 14.92 -6.99
C ASN A 14 -1.12 14.76 -8.21
N ALA A 15 -0.74 13.52 -8.53
CA ALA A 15 0.14 13.25 -9.66
C ALA A 15 -0.62 13.23 -11.00
N LEU A 16 -1.78 12.57 -11.06
CA LEU A 16 -2.52 12.37 -12.31
C LEU A 16 -3.57 13.45 -12.57
N GLY A 17 -4.20 13.97 -11.52
CA GLY A 17 -5.26 14.98 -11.63
C GLY A 17 -4.88 16.16 -12.52
N PRO A 18 -3.70 16.78 -12.39
CA PRO A 18 -3.32 17.93 -13.23
C PRO A 18 -3.30 17.67 -14.75
N THR A 19 -3.21 16.42 -15.20
CA THR A 19 -3.14 16.06 -16.63
C THR A 19 -4.44 15.43 -17.15
N MET A 20 -5.46 15.34 -16.32
CA MET A 20 -6.76 14.75 -16.64
C MET A 20 -7.84 15.82 -16.82
N SER A 21 -8.84 15.52 -17.65
CA SER A 21 -10.08 16.32 -17.73
C SER A 21 -10.87 16.25 -16.42
N ASN A 22 -11.86 17.13 -16.22
CA ASN A 22 -12.70 17.08 -15.01
C ASN A 22 -13.48 15.76 -14.89
N ASP A 23 -13.99 15.23 -16.01
CA ASP A 23 -14.69 13.94 -16.01
C ASP A 23 -13.73 12.80 -15.64
N GLN A 24 -12.50 12.82 -16.17
CA GLN A 24 -11.48 11.83 -15.85
C GLN A 24 -10.99 11.93 -14.41
N LYS A 25 -10.87 13.14 -13.85
CA LYS A 25 -10.59 13.33 -12.42
C LYS A 25 -11.68 12.71 -11.56
N HIS A 26 -12.94 12.92 -11.92
CA HIS A 26 -14.05 12.33 -11.19
C HIS A 26 -14.02 10.80 -11.24
N GLN A 27 -13.78 10.23 -12.42
CA GLN A 27 -13.60 8.78 -12.57
C GLN A 27 -12.39 8.26 -11.77
N LEU A 28 -11.28 8.99 -11.77
CA LEU A 28 -10.11 8.64 -10.95
C LEU A 28 -10.48 8.61 -9.47
N GLU A 29 -11.18 9.64 -8.97
CA GLU A 29 -11.67 9.72 -7.59
C GLU A 29 -12.61 8.56 -7.24
N GLU A 30 -13.55 8.21 -8.13
CA GLU A 30 -14.43 7.07 -7.92
C GLU A 30 -13.65 5.74 -7.83
N LEU A 31 -12.68 5.53 -8.73
CA LEU A 31 -11.85 4.33 -8.74
C LEU A 31 -11.04 4.20 -7.45
N ILE A 32 -10.32 5.24 -7.05
CA ILE A 32 -9.45 5.17 -5.85
C ILE A 32 -10.24 5.11 -4.54
N ASN A 33 -11.49 5.59 -4.54
CA ASN A 33 -12.40 5.51 -3.40
C ASN A 33 -13.15 4.18 -3.32
N ASN A 34 -13.01 3.30 -4.32
CA ASN A 34 -13.67 2.01 -4.35
C ASN A 34 -12.92 0.98 -3.51
N ASP A 35 -13.44 0.69 -2.32
CA ASP A 35 -12.85 -0.28 -1.37
C ASP A 35 -13.11 -1.76 -1.75
N THR A 36 -13.89 -2.02 -2.80
CA THR A 36 -14.22 -3.38 -3.28
C THR A 36 -13.27 -3.88 -4.35
N LEU A 37 -12.63 -2.98 -5.09
CA LEU A 37 -11.66 -3.36 -6.12
C LEU A 37 -10.39 -3.92 -5.46
N SER A 38 -9.90 -5.05 -5.98
CA SER A 38 -8.57 -5.51 -5.61
C SER A 38 -7.49 -4.52 -6.08
N LYS A 39 -6.32 -4.55 -5.44
CA LYS A 39 -5.17 -3.72 -5.85
C LYS A 39 -4.83 -3.92 -7.33
N HIS A 40 -4.92 -5.15 -7.82
CA HIS A 40 -4.71 -5.45 -9.23
C HIS A 40 -5.76 -4.78 -10.13
N GLU A 41 -7.04 -4.96 -9.84
CA GLU A 41 -8.13 -4.37 -10.63
C GLU A 41 -8.08 -2.84 -10.62
N LEU A 42 -7.81 -2.24 -9.45
CA LEU A 42 -7.65 -0.80 -9.32
C LEU A 42 -6.53 -0.28 -10.22
N ASN A 43 -5.36 -0.92 -10.19
CA ASN A 43 -4.23 -0.55 -11.04
C ASN A 43 -4.55 -0.70 -12.53
N VAL A 44 -5.26 -1.76 -12.93
CA VAL A 44 -5.68 -1.97 -14.32
C VAL A 44 -6.60 -0.83 -14.78
N LYS A 45 -7.64 -0.50 -14.00
CA LYS A 45 -8.61 0.55 -14.35
C LYS A 45 -7.98 1.95 -14.39
N ILE A 46 -7.11 2.27 -13.43
CA ILE A 46 -6.38 3.55 -13.44
C ILE A 46 -5.46 3.62 -14.66
N LYS A 47 -4.78 2.52 -15.02
CA LYS A 47 -3.93 2.47 -16.21
C LYS A 47 -4.72 2.71 -17.50
N GLU A 48 -5.91 2.11 -17.61
CA GLU A 48 -6.81 2.32 -18.75
C GLU A 48 -7.24 3.78 -18.85
N LEU A 49 -7.69 4.36 -17.73
CA LEU A 49 -8.04 5.78 -17.65
C LEU A 49 -6.87 6.69 -18.07
N CYS A 50 -5.67 6.43 -17.57
CA CYS A 50 -4.48 7.20 -17.92
C CYS A 50 -4.15 7.11 -19.41
N LYS A 51 -4.39 5.95 -20.04
CA LYS A 51 -4.15 5.73 -21.48
C LYS A 51 -5.10 6.57 -22.32
N GLU A 52 -6.35 6.73 -21.88
CA GLU A 52 -7.34 7.59 -22.54
C GLU A 52 -7.03 9.08 -22.35
N SER A 53 -6.42 9.46 -21.23
CA SER A 53 -5.97 10.83 -20.96
C SER A 53 -4.72 11.28 -21.74
N GLY A 54 -3.97 10.34 -22.33
CA GLY A 54 -2.81 10.63 -23.19
C GLY A 54 -1.44 10.37 -22.56
N ASP A 55 -0.40 10.58 -23.37
CA ASP A 55 0.97 10.10 -23.09
C ASP A 55 1.60 10.73 -21.83
N GLU A 56 1.32 12.01 -21.55
CA GLU A 56 1.83 12.67 -20.35
C GLU A 56 1.28 12.01 -19.08
N THR A 57 -0.02 11.73 -19.06
CA THR A 57 -0.70 11.06 -17.93
C THR A 57 -0.17 9.64 -17.76
N MET A 58 0.03 8.90 -18.85
CA MET A 58 0.64 7.56 -18.80
C MET A 58 2.07 7.57 -18.28
N LYS A 59 2.85 8.60 -18.60
CA LYS A 59 4.21 8.76 -18.05
C LYS A 59 4.15 8.97 -16.53
N LYS A 60 3.30 9.88 -16.05
CA LYS A 60 3.11 10.10 -14.60
C LYS A 60 2.63 8.85 -13.88
N TYR A 61 1.67 8.12 -14.46
CA TYR A 61 1.24 6.83 -13.94
C TYR A 61 2.41 5.84 -13.80
N SER A 62 3.24 5.73 -14.85
CA SER A 62 4.40 4.84 -14.83
C SER A 62 5.41 5.21 -13.73
N ASP A 63 5.66 6.50 -13.51
CA ASP A 63 6.56 6.99 -12.45
C ASP A 63 6.03 6.66 -11.05
N ILE A 64 4.71 6.81 -10.83
CA ILE A 64 4.05 6.42 -9.58
C ILE A 64 4.21 4.92 -9.34
N ILE A 65 3.86 4.09 -10.33
CA ILE A 65 3.91 2.63 -10.20
C ILE A 65 5.33 2.15 -9.98
N ASN A 66 6.33 2.70 -10.68
CA ASN A 66 7.73 2.35 -10.46
C ASN A 66 8.16 2.68 -9.03
N THR A 67 7.77 3.85 -8.51
CA THR A 67 8.03 4.23 -7.11
C THR A 67 7.35 3.27 -6.14
N PHE A 68 6.10 2.88 -6.42
CA PHE A 68 5.32 1.98 -5.59
C PHE A 68 5.93 0.57 -5.56
N VAL A 69 6.27 0.01 -6.72
CA VAL A 69 6.91 -1.32 -6.86
C VAL A 69 8.26 -1.35 -6.16
N LEU A 70 9.07 -0.29 -6.30
CA LEU A 70 10.36 -0.20 -5.61
C LEU A 70 10.17 -0.17 -4.08
N ASN A 71 9.18 0.57 -3.58
CA ASN A 71 8.88 0.64 -2.16
C ASN A 71 8.28 -0.66 -1.62
N GLU A 72 7.34 -1.27 -2.35
CA GLU A 72 6.78 -2.58 -2.03
C GLU A 72 7.86 -3.66 -1.98
N THR A 73 8.76 -3.69 -2.97
CA THR A 73 9.90 -4.62 -2.98
C THR A 73 10.81 -4.41 -1.77
N LYS A 74 11.11 -3.16 -1.41
CA LYS A 74 11.90 -2.84 -0.20
C LYS A 74 11.20 -3.31 1.08
N ILE A 75 9.90 -3.08 1.20
CA ILE A 75 9.09 -3.49 2.36
C ILE A 75 9.05 -5.02 2.44
N LEU A 76 8.68 -5.71 1.37
CA LEU A 76 8.63 -7.17 1.30
C LEU A 76 9.99 -7.79 1.60
N LYS A 77 11.10 -7.22 1.11
CA LYS A 77 12.45 -7.69 1.42
C LYS A 77 12.76 -7.54 2.90
N LYS A 78 12.37 -6.43 3.54
CA LYS A 78 12.56 -6.24 4.98
C LYS A 78 11.67 -7.17 5.83
N LEU A 79 10.42 -7.42 5.40
CA LEU A 79 9.51 -8.37 6.06
C LEU A 79 9.97 -9.82 5.92
N LYS A 80 10.63 -10.18 4.82
CA LYS A 80 11.17 -11.54 4.58
C LYS A 80 12.53 -11.76 5.22
N ASN A 81 13.37 -10.74 5.29
CA ASN A 81 14.74 -10.83 5.82
C ASN A 81 14.82 -10.34 7.26
N VAL A 82 14.04 -10.98 8.12
CA VAL A 82 14.00 -10.71 9.56
C VAL A 82 15.19 -11.40 10.21
N GLY A 83 16.25 -10.65 10.51
CA GLY A 83 17.43 -11.19 11.17
C GLY A 83 17.21 -11.51 12.65
N ASP A 84 18.22 -12.09 13.30
CA ASP A 84 18.20 -12.46 14.73
C ASP A 84 18.07 -11.28 15.71
N ARG A 85 18.00 -10.06 15.20
CA ARG A 85 17.73 -8.84 15.97
C ARG A 85 16.29 -8.73 16.47
N PHE A 86 15.40 -9.61 16.02
CA PHE A 86 14.00 -9.66 16.42
C PHE A 86 13.70 -10.94 17.18
N GLU A 87 12.81 -10.83 18.15
CA GLU A 87 12.39 -11.96 18.96
C GLU A 87 11.75 -13.05 18.09
N PRO A 88 11.85 -14.34 18.48
CA PRO A 88 11.31 -15.45 17.70
C PRO A 88 9.84 -15.26 17.30
N GLU A 89 9.03 -14.72 18.21
CA GLU A 89 7.61 -14.44 17.95
C GLU A 89 7.42 -13.43 16.80
N THR A 90 8.19 -12.35 16.79
CA THR A 90 8.19 -11.36 15.71
C THR A 90 8.61 -11.99 14.38
N ARG A 91 9.64 -12.84 14.40
CA ARG A 91 10.13 -13.55 13.20
C ARG A 91 9.09 -14.51 12.62
N MET A 92 8.22 -15.07 13.45
CA MET A 92 7.14 -15.95 13.00
C MET A 92 5.97 -15.19 12.38
N LEU A 93 5.71 -13.95 12.82
CA LEU A 93 4.54 -13.16 12.41
C LEU A 93 4.77 -12.35 11.12
N LEU A 94 6.00 -11.88 10.88
CA LEU A 94 6.34 -11.06 9.72
C LEU A 94 6.21 -11.75 8.34
N PRO A 95 6.44 -13.07 8.19
CA PRO A 95 6.13 -13.78 6.94
C PRO A 95 4.65 -13.69 6.55
N ASP A 96 3.73 -13.73 7.52
CA ASP A 96 2.30 -13.61 7.25
C ASP A 96 1.93 -12.17 6.91
N ALA A 97 2.53 -11.19 7.58
CA ALA A 97 2.43 -9.79 7.17
C ALA A 97 2.93 -9.58 5.73
N ALA A 98 4.02 -10.24 5.32
CA ALA A 98 4.53 -10.18 3.95
C ALA A 98 3.57 -10.79 2.93
N LYS A 99 2.88 -11.88 3.27
CA LYS A 99 1.86 -12.51 2.41
C LYS A 99 0.67 -11.59 2.23
N ILE A 100 0.16 -11.01 3.32
CA ILE A 100 -0.98 -10.07 3.27
C ILE A 100 -0.60 -8.85 2.44
N TYR A 101 0.54 -8.21 2.74
CA TYR A 101 1.01 -7.03 2.03
C TYR A 101 1.22 -7.30 0.52
N GLY A 102 1.81 -8.45 0.17
CA GLY A 102 2.06 -8.83 -1.22
C GLY A 102 0.82 -9.31 -1.99
N ASN A 103 -0.34 -9.47 -1.33
CA ASN A 103 -1.53 -10.01 -1.96
C ASN A 103 -2.21 -8.98 -2.87
N GLN A 104 -2.06 -9.13 -4.19
CA GLN A 104 -2.65 -8.21 -5.18
C GLN A 104 -4.14 -8.47 -5.44
N SER A 105 -4.71 -9.55 -4.90
CA SER A 105 -6.10 -9.97 -5.08
C SER A 105 -7.06 -9.43 -4.01
N ILE A 106 -6.57 -8.67 -3.04
CA ILE A 106 -7.39 -7.98 -2.04
C ILE A 106 -7.33 -6.46 -2.25
N SER A 107 -8.31 -5.72 -1.72
CA SER A 107 -8.29 -4.26 -1.74
C SER A 107 -7.30 -3.71 -0.72
N TYR A 108 -6.87 -2.45 -0.87
CA TYR A 108 -6.01 -1.79 0.12
C TYR A 108 -6.66 -1.72 1.51
N GLN A 109 -7.98 -1.55 1.57
CA GLN A 109 -8.74 -1.57 2.82
C GLN A 109 -8.73 -2.97 3.46
N LYS A 110 -8.91 -4.03 2.66
CA LYS A 110 -8.87 -5.40 3.18
C LYS A 110 -7.47 -5.81 3.64
N GLU A 111 -6.43 -5.39 2.93
CA GLU A 111 -5.05 -5.57 3.34
C GLU A 111 -4.80 -4.91 4.70
N PHE A 112 -5.27 -3.67 4.86
CA PHE A 112 -5.18 -2.95 6.13
C PHE A 112 -5.85 -3.71 7.28
N GLU A 113 -7.08 -4.18 7.09
CA GLU A 113 -7.81 -4.95 8.10
C GLU A 113 -7.08 -6.24 8.50
N GLN A 114 -6.55 -6.98 7.52
CA GLN A 114 -5.83 -8.23 7.79
C GLN A 114 -4.50 -7.97 8.51
N LEU A 115 -3.77 -6.92 8.14
CA LEU A 115 -2.56 -6.52 8.87
C LEU A 115 -2.91 -6.06 10.29
N LYS A 116 -4.01 -5.34 10.45
CA LYS A 116 -4.51 -4.91 11.76
C LYS A 116 -4.78 -6.08 12.67
N GLU A 117 -5.58 -7.03 12.20
CA GLU A 117 -5.93 -8.22 12.96
C GLU A 117 -4.67 -9.03 13.34
N LEU A 118 -3.70 -9.12 12.43
CA LEU A 118 -2.43 -9.80 12.69
C LEU A 118 -1.63 -9.12 13.82
N PHE A 119 -1.57 -7.79 13.84
CA PHE A 119 -0.75 -7.05 14.81
C PHE A 119 -1.48 -6.69 16.12
N ASP A 120 -2.80 -6.52 16.10
CA ASP A 120 -3.59 -6.25 17.31
C ASP A 120 -3.50 -7.41 18.31
N ASN A 121 -3.50 -8.64 17.78
CA ASN A 121 -3.35 -9.89 18.51
C ASN A 121 -1.89 -10.24 18.87
N ALA A 122 -0.92 -9.46 18.38
CA ALA A 122 0.48 -9.71 18.66
C ALA A 122 0.87 -9.31 20.09
N SER A 123 1.85 -10.00 20.67
CA SER A 123 2.32 -9.69 22.02
C SER A 123 2.96 -8.29 22.12
N SER A 124 3.14 -7.82 23.35
CA SER A 124 3.88 -6.57 23.62
C SER A 124 5.32 -6.60 23.12
N VAL A 125 5.92 -7.79 23.01
CA VAL A 125 7.25 -8.01 22.46
C VAL A 125 7.26 -7.69 20.98
N VAL A 126 6.32 -8.26 20.21
CA VAL A 126 6.16 -7.96 18.78
C VAL A 126 5.89 -6.48 18.55
N LYS A 127 5.00 -5.87 19.35
CA LYS A 127 4.70 -4.43 19.25
C LYS A 127 5.93 -3.55 19.55
N SER A 128 6.82 -3.98 20.44
CA SER A 128 8.08 -3.28 20.76
C SER A 128 9.11 -3.43 19.65
N ASP A 129 9.26 -4.64 19.12
CA ASP A 129 10.11 -4.94 17.97
C ASP A 129 9.70 -4.17 16.72
N LEU A 130 8.40 -4.02 16.48
CA LEU A 130 7.87 -3.24 15.35
C LEU A 130 8.19 -1.74 15.45
N LYS A 131 8.38 -1.20 16.66
CA LYS A 131 8.85 0.19 16.83
C LYS A 131 10.31 0.36 16.39
N LEU A 132 11.13 -0.69 16.47
CA LEU A 132 12.54 -0.66 16.05
C LEU A 132 12.72 -0.64 14.53
N PHE A 133 11.66 -0.90 13.76
CA PHE A 133 11.76 -0.97 12.31
C PHE A 133 12.05 0.37 11.62
N GLY A 134 11.77 1.52 12.27
CA GLY A 134 12.01 2.87 11.72
C GLY A 134 11.30 3.13 10.38
N GLU A 135 11.35 4.38 9.88
CA GLU A 135 10.72 4.77 8.60
C GLU A 135 11.40 4.04 7.42
N PRO A 136 10.84 2.90 7.01
CA PRO A 136 9.75 2.84 6.05
C PRO A 136 8.53 2.05 6.55
N PHE A 137 8.54 1.62 7.82
CA PHE A 137 7.43 0.92 8.46
C PHE A 137 6.45 1.86 9.15
N THR A 138 6.66 3.18 9.13
CA THR A 138 5.71 4.15 9.68
C THR A 138 4.31 4.02 9.07
N PHE A 139 4.15 3.44 7.88
CA PHE A 139 2.84 3.17 7.28
C PHE A 139 2.13 1.90 7.81
N ILE A 140 2.87 0.96 8.40
CA ILE A 140 2.31 -0.19 9.14
C ILE A 140 2.22 0.18 10.63
N ALA A 141 3.20 0.88 11.18
CA ALA A 141 3.27 1.24 12.59
C ALA A 141 2.36 2.41 12.99
N LYS A 142 2.10 3.42 12.14
CA LYS A 142 1.25 4.58 12.53
C LYS A 142 -0.23 4.24 12.67
N ASP A 143 -0.71 3.16 12.05
CA ASP A 143 -2.10 2.73 12.21
C ASP A 143 -2.31 1.74 13.39
N PHE A 144 -1.22 1.28 14.04
CA PHE A 144 -1.24 0.27 15.13
C PHE A 144 -0.53 0.72 16.42
N ILE A 145 -0.06 1.97 16.49
CA ILE A 145 0.48 2.62 17.70
C ILE A 145 -0.50 3.69 18.16
#